data_AF-A0A8T4GRR2-F1
#
_entry.id   AF-A0A8T4GRR2-F1
#
_cell.length_a   1.000
_cell.length_b   1.000
_cell.length_c   1.000
_cell.angle_alpha   90.00
_cell.angle_beta   90.00
_cell.angle_gamma   90.00
#
_symmetry.space_group_name_H-M   'P 1'
#
loop_
_entity.id
_entity.type
_entity.pdbx_description
1 polymer ?
#
loop_
_entity_poly.entity_id
_entity_poly.type
_entity_poly.pdbx_seq_one_letter_code
_entity_poly.pdbx_strand_id
1 'polypeptide(L)'
;MADTPTRRKLLAAVGTATATGLAGCTAAERARLNPFAEPPVSMTVIRASGDESGTRCSLPTDAVAEIPELRNPLDELNDATDGERAQRGLSIPTGREISNLFTRQCDGDIGGIYRYDGAAYLIGLTYRDQADHQDHHEDLAGNETDDDTETETPN
;
A
#
# COMPACT_ATOMS: atom_id res chain seq x y z
N MET A 1 -11.87 -49.22 -53.33
CA MET A 1 -11.93 -48.52 -52.03
C MET A 1 -10.67 -47.71 -51.87
N ALA A 2 -10.78 -46.40 -52.01
CA ALA A 2 -9.81 -45.40 -51.57
C ALA A 2 -10.55 -44.06 -51.57
N ASP A 3 -11.10 -43.70 -50.42
CA ASP A 3 -11.83 -42.46 -50.21
C ASP A 3 -10.88 -41.26 -50.34
N THR A 4 -11.29 -40.30 -51.15
CA THR A 4 -10.55 -39.06 -51.42
C THR A 4 -10.79 -38.07 -50.28
N PRO A 5 -9.76 -37.56 -49.58
CA PRO A 5 -9.96 -36.55 -48.57
C PRO A 5 -10.31 -35.20 -49.21
N THR A 6 -11.39 -34.64 -48.70
CA THR A 6 -12.14 -33.49 -49.22
C THR A 6 -11.34 -32.19 -49.09
N ARG A 7 -11.15 -31.47 -50.21
CA ARG A 7 -10.66 -30.09 -50.23
C ARG A 7 -11.72 -29.15 -49.62
N ARG A 8 -11.72 -28.93 -48.31
CA ARG A 8 -12.52 -27.87 -47.68
C ARG A 8 -11.75 -27.14 -46.58
N LYS A 9 -11.49 -25.86 -46.87
CA LYS A 9 -11.38 -24.72 -45.96
C LYS A 9 -10.27 -24.78 -44.90
N LEU A 10 -9.07 -24.38 -45.31
CA LEU A 10 -8.07 -23.78 -44.41
C LEU A 10 -7.60 -22.50 -45.09
N LEU A 11 -8.25 -21.37 -44.81
CA LEU A 11 -7.78 -20.00 -45.12
C LEU A 11 -8.82 -19.02 -44.60
N ALA A 12 -8.73 -18.67 -43.32
CA ALA A 12 -9.19 -17.40 -42.75
C ALA A 12 -8.94 -17.40 -41.23
N ALA A 13 -7.67 -17.31 -40.86
CA ALA A 13 -7.29 -16.82 -39.53
C ALA A 13 -6.12 -15.86 -39.74
N VAL A 14 -6.37 -14.79 -40.49
CA VAL A 14 -5.52 -13.61 -40.44
C VAL A 14 -5.79 -13.00 -39.07
N GLY A 15 -4.95 -13.38 -38.11
CA GLY A 15 -4.93 -12.77 -36.80
C GLY A 15 -4.64 -11.30 -36.98
N THR A 16 -5.67 -10.47 -36.89
CA THR A 16 -5.51 -9.04 -36.63
C THR A 16 -4.93 -8.92 -35.24
N ALA A 17 -3.59 -8.91 -35.15
CA ALA A 17 -2.88 -8.34 -34.02
C ALA A 17 -3.15 -6.84 -34.05
N THR A 18 -4.33 -6.45 -33.58
CA THR A 18 -4.61 -5.06 -33.23
C THR A 18 -3.61 -4.70 -32.16
N ALA A 19 -2.65 -3.86 -32.53
CA ALA A 19 -1.75 -3.19 -31.63
C ALA A 19 -2.59 -2.42 -30.59
N THR A 20 -2.89 -3.08 -29.47
CA THR A 20 -3.45 -2.44 -28.29
C THR A 20 -2.36 -1.54 -27.73
N GLY A 21 -2.49 -0.26 -28.07
CA GLY A 21 -2.07 0.90 -27.29
C GLY A 21 -0.66 0.87 -26.74
N LEU A 22 0.15 1.84 -27.18
CA LEU A 22 1.20 2.41 -26.33
C LEU A 22 0.52 3.10 -25.12
N ALA A 23 -0.07 2.33 -24.20
CA ALA A 23 -0.33 2.79 -22.86
C ALA A 23 1.06 3.00 -22.25
N GLY A 24 1.54 4.24 -22.29
CA GLY A 24 2.85 4.58 -21.78
C GLY A 24 3.00 4.02 -20.37
N CYS A 25 4.12 3.34 -20.10
CA CYS A 25 4.43 2.88 -18.75
C CYS A 25 4.22 4.05 -17.79
N THR A 26 3.24 3.91 -16.89
CA THR A 26 2.89 4.95 -15.92
C THR A 26 4.14 5.30 -15.11
N ALA A 27 4.17 6.49 -14.47
CA ALA A 27 5.28 6.84 -13.59
C ALA A 27 5.48 5.78 -12.50
N ALA A 28 4.39 5.18 -12.00
CA ALA A 28 4.41 4.05 -11.08
C ALA A 28 5.05 2.78 -11.69
N GLU A 29 4.70 2.42 -12.93
CA GLU A 29 5.28 1.27 -13.62
C GLU A 29 6.77 1.50 -13.94
N ARG A 30 7.15 2.73 -14.33
CA ARG A 30 8.56 3.10 -14.53
C ARG A 30 9.36 3.12 -13.23
N ALA A 31 8.80 3.62 -12.14
CA ALA A 31 9.44 3.57 -10.83
C ALA A 31 9.62 2.12 -10.39
N ARG A 32 8.61 1.26 -10.59
CA ARG A 32 8.71 -0.17 -10.29
C ARG A 32 9.79 -0.88 -11.11
N LEU A 33 9.95 -0.52 -12.38
CA LEU A 33 10.91 -1.13 -13.29
C LEU A 33 12.32 -0.50 -13.23
N ASN A 34 12.47 0.65 -12.59
CA ASN A 34 13.76 1.32 -12.44
C ASN A 34 14.46 0.77 -11.18
N PRO A 35 15.57 0.02 -11.32
CA PRO A 35 16.31 -0.51 -10.17
C PRO A 35 16.95 0.58 -9.29
N PHE A 36 16.96 1.84 -9.76
CA PHE A 36 17.43 3.00 -9.01
C PHE A 36 16.30 3.87 -8.47
N ALA A 37 15.04 3.50 -8.67
CA ALA A 37 13.94 4.25 -8.07
C ALA A 37 13.98 4.06 -6.56
N GLU A 38 13.90 5.16 -5.84
CA GLU A 38 13.73 5.13 -4.40
C GLU A 38 12.38 4.47 -4.07
N PRO A 39 12.32 3.68 -2.98
CA PRO A 39 11.11 2.98 -2.59
C PRO A 39 9.97 3.97 -2.34
N PRO A 40 8.73 3.65 -2.76
CA PRO A 40 7.59 4.56 -2.64
C PRO A 40 7.18 4.82 -1.18
N VAL A 41 7.55 3.91 -0.27
CA VAL A 41 7.34 4.06 1.17
C VAL A 41 8.67 3.80 1.88
N SER A 42 9.01 4.63 2.85
CA SER A 42 10.12 4.38 3.77
C SER A 42 9.61 4.11 5.16
N MET A 43 10.06 3.01 5.76
CA MET A 43 9.86 2.71 7.17
C MET A 43 11.14 2.99 7.95
N THR A 44 11.00 3.67 9.08
CA THR A 44 12.07 3.83 10.07
C THR A 44 11.64 3.16 11.36
N VAL A 45 12.51 2.30 11.89
CA VAL A 45 12.37 1.67 13.21
C VAL A 45 13.53 2.14 14.07
N ILE A 46 13.26 2.60 15.28
CA ILE A 46 14.27 3.09 16.22
C ILE A 46 14.07 2.36 17.55
N ARG A 47 15.16 1.82 18.12
CA ARG A 47 15.14 1.27 19.46
C ARG A 47 14.84 2.37 20.47
N ALA A 48 13.79 2.17 21.26
CA ALA A 48 13.38 3.10 22.31
C ALA A 48 13.70 2.51 23.70
N SER A 49 13.99 3.39 24.66
CA SER A 49 14.19 2.99 26.05
C SER A 49 12.88 2.54 26.70
N GLY A 50 11.73 3.04 26.21
CA GLY A 50 10.39 2.70 26.68
C GLY A 50 9.91 3.60 27.82
N ASP A 51 10.79 4.45 28.36
CA ASP A 51 10.48 5.44 29.39
C ASP A 51 9.90 6.73 28.82
N GLU A 52 9.89 6.90 27.50
CA GLU A 52 9.34 8.11 26.91
C GLU A 52 7.83 8.21 27.15
N SER A 53 7.38 9.42 27.48
CA SER A 53 5.98 9.73 27.79
C SER A 53 5.18 9.78 26.49
N GLY A 54 4.45 8.71 26.14
CA GLY A 54 3.63 8.64 24.93
C GLY A 54 2.63 7.47 24.95
N THR A 55 1.76 7.40 23.94
CA THR A 55 0.86 6.25 23.73
C THR A 55 1.71 4.98 23.56
N ARG A 56 1.47 4.01 24.43
CA ARG A 56 2.15 2.71 24.43
C ARG A 56 1.20 1.67 23.87
N CYS A 57 1.56 1.09 22.74
CA CYS A 57 0.79 0.04 22.10
C CYS A 57 1.63 -1.24 22.02
N SER A 58 1.05 -2.40 22.32
CA SER A 58 1.73 -3.68 22.15
C SER A 58 1.36 -4.30 20.81
N LEU A 59 2.35 -4.63 20.00
CA LEU A 59 2.17 -5.33 18.72
C LEU A 59 2.04 -6.84 18.98
N PRO A 60 1.05 -7.53 18.38
CA PRO A 60 0.91 -8.97 18.52
C PRO A 60 2.02 -9.67 17.74
N THR A 61 2.70 -10.62 18.37
CA THR A 61 3.79 -11.37 17.72
C THR A 61 3.31 -12.11 16.48
N ASP A 62 2.11 -12.71 16.52
CA ASP A 62 1.54 -13.41 15.37
C ASP A 62 1.31 -12.47 14.18
N ALA A 63 0.77 -11.28 14.43
CA ALA A 63 0.50 -10.30 13.39
C ALA A 63 1.78 -9.67 12.81
N VAL A 64 2.82 -9.52 13.63
CA VAL A 64 4.15 -9.08 13.16
C VAL A 64 4.83 -10.18 12.35
N ALA A 65 4.66 -11.46 12.72
CA ALA A 65 5.26 -12.59 12.02
C ALA A 65 4.74 -12.77 10.58
N GLU A 66 3.53 -12.29 10.29
CA GLU A 66 2.93 -12.27 8.96
C GLU A 66 3.56 -11.21 8.03
N ILE A 67 4.29 -10.23 8.57
CA ILE A 67 4.89 -9.12 7.81
C ILE A 67 6.42 -9.12 8.01
N PRO A 68 7.19 -9.89 7.21
CA PRO A 68 8.64 -9.99 7.35
C PRO A 68 9.36 -8.64 7.28
N GLU A 69 8.85 -7.70 6.48
CA GLU A 69 9.41 -6.36 6.34
C GLU A 69 9.33 -5.54 7.63
N LEU A 70 8.37 -5.84 8.51
CA LEU A 70 8.26 -5.29 9.86
C LEU A 70 9.04 -6.12 10.87
N ARG A 71 8.89 -7.45 10.83
CA ARG A 71 9.56 -8.35 11.78
C ARG A 71 11.08 -8.23 11.73
N ASN A 72 11.67 -8.29 10.54
CA ASN A 72 13.13 -8.34 10.39
C ASN A 72 13.85 -7.12 11.02
N PRO A 73 13.43 -5.86 10.80
CA PRO A 73 14.07 -4.73 11.48
C PRO A 73 13.79 -4.66 12.98
N LEU A 74 12.69 -5.24 13.48
CA LEU A 74 12.44 -5.38 14.92
C LEU A 74 13.40 -6.40 15.54
N ASP A 75 13.53 -7.57 14.90
CA ASP A 75 14.46 -8.62 15.35
C ASP A 75 15.92 -8.12 15.30
N GLU A 76 16.31 -7.35 14.27
CA GLU A 76 17.64 -6.73 14.16
C GLU A 76 17.95 -5.78 15.33
N LEU A 77 16.95 -5.02 15.76
CA LEU A 77 17.12 -3.99 16.79
C LEU A 77 16.85 -4.49 18.22
N ASN A 78 16.45 -5.75 18.40
CA ASN A 78 16.01 -6.26 19.70
C ASN A 78 17.08 -6.14 20.79
N ASP A 79 18.32 -6.47 20.43
CA ASP A 79 19.51 -6.38 21.29
C ASP A 79 20.34 -5.12 21.03
N ALA A 80 19.81 -4.17 20.24
CA ALA A 80 20.50 -2.92 19.92
C ALA A 80 20.44 -1.91 21.07
N THR A 81 21.35 -0.94 21.05
CA THR A 81 21.35 0.17 22.01
C THR A 81 20.19 1.13 21.73
N ASP A 82 19.66 1.78 22.76
CA ASP A 82 18.65 2.83 22.60
C ASP A 82 19.11 3.91 21.61
N GLY A 83 18.21 4.29 20.70
CA GLY A 83 18.47 5.25 19.62
C GLY A 83 19.06 4.64 18.34
N GLU A 84 19.47 3.36 18.34
CA GLU A 84 19.83 2.67 17.10
C GLU A 84 18.61 2.52 16.18
N ARG A 85 18.86 2.58 14.86
CA ARG A 85 17.78 2.67 13.87
C ARG A 85 18.03 1.81 12.65
N ALA A 86 16.94 1.24 12.14
CA ALA A 86 16.86 0.54 10.88
C ALA A 86 15.93 1.30 9.92
N GLN A 87 16.34 1.44 8.66
CA GLN A 87 15.51 2.00 7.60
C GLN A 87 15.23 0.93 6.55
N ARG A 88 13.99 0.87 6.07
CA ARG A 88 13.55 -0.07 5.04
C ARG A 88 12.74 0.64 3.97
N GLY A 89 13.06 0.33 2.71
CA GLY A 89 12.20 0.63 1.59
C GLY A 89 11.08 -0.38 1.50
N LEU A 90 9.85 0.09 1.37
CA LEU A 90 8.65 -0.74 1.28
C LEU A 90 7.90 -0.46 -0.02
N SER A 91 7.17 -1.49 -0.45
CA SER A 91 6.12 -1.32 -1.46
C SER A 91 4.91 -0.57 -0.84
N ILE A 92 4.07 0.05 -1.67
CA ILE A 92 2.84 0.70 -1.19
C ILE A 92 1.91 -0.31 -0.49
N PRO A 93 1.64 -1.51 -1.04
CA PRO A 93 0.83 -2.53 -0.36
C PRO A 93 1.38 -2.89 1.03
N THR A 94 2.68 -3.15 1.14
CA THR A 94 3.33 -3.50 2.42
C THR A 94 3.23 -2.36 3.42
N GLY A 95 3.50 -1.11 2.99
CA GLY A 95 3.33 0.05 3.85
C GLY A 95 1.89 0.18 4.38
N ARG A 96 0.90 -0.01 3.51
CA ARG A 96 -0.53 0.02 3.87
C ARG A 96 -0.90 -1.09 4.85
N GLU A 97 -0.37 -2.29 4.65
CA GLU A 97 -0.58 -3.43 5.54
C GLU A 97 -0.08 -3.14 6.96
N ILE A 98 1.14 -2.59 7.08
CA ILE A 98 1.73 -2.17 8.37
C ILE A 98 0.93 -1.03 9.00
N SER A 99 0.54 -0.01 8.23
CA SER A 99 -0.29 1.09 8.72
C SER A 99 -1.64 0.60 9.27
N ASN A 100 -2.25 -0.36 8.58
CA ASN A 100 -3.50 -0.98 9.02
C ASN A 100 -3.32 -1.82 10.29
N LEU A 101 -2.20 -2.53 10.41
CA LEU A 101 -1.85 -3.24 11.65
C LEU A 101 -1.80 -2.27 12.83
N PHE A 102 -1.08 -1.15 12.70
CA PHE A 102 -0.99 -0.14 13.76
C PHE A 102 -2.36 0.48 14.09
N THR A 103 -3.15 0.82 13.07
CA THR A 103 -4.49 1.39 13.25
C THR A 103 -5.41 0.44 14.02
N ARG A 104 -5.44 -0.85 13.65
CA ARG A 104 -6.30 -1.87 14.29
C ARG A 104 -5.87 -2.18 15.72
N GLN A 105 -4.58 -2.21 15.97
CA GLN A 105 -4.04 -2.62 17.27
C GLN A 105 -3.99 -1.49 18.28
N CYS A 106 -3.89 -0.25 17.82
CA CYS A 106 -3.59 0.92 18.64
C CYS A 106 -4.69 1.99 18.56
N ASP A 107 -5.94 1.60 18.32
CA ASP A 107 -7.13 2.46 18.32
C ASP A 107 -7.00 3.76 17.50
N GLY A 108 -6.28 3.70 16.37
CA GLY A 108 -6.09 4.84 15.46
C GLY A 108 -4.90 5.76 15.76
N ASP A 109 -4.15 5.54 16.85
CA ASP A 109 -2.91 6.28 17.13
C ASP A 109 -1.74 5.71 16.31
N ILE A 110 -1.46 6.36 15.18
CA ILE A 110 -0.28 6.08 14.35
C ILE A 110 0.84 7.07 14.73
N GLY A 111 2.00 6.55 15.13
CA GLY A 111 3.18 7.38 15.45
C GLY A 111 3.53 7.47 16.95
N GLY A 112 3.50 6.34 17.66
CA GLY A 112 3.85 6.23 19.08
C GLY A 112 4.96 5.22 19.38
N ILE A 113 5.08 4.82 20.66
CA ILE A 113 5.98 3.74 21.08
C ILE A 113 5.25 2.41 20.99
N TYR A 114 5.81 1.52 20.18
CA TYR A 114 5.33 0.17 19.97
C TYR A 114 6.18 -0.81 20.79
N ARG A 115 5.51 -1.68 21.56
CA ARG A 115 6.15 -2.77 22.28
C ARG A 115 6.06 -4.05 21.48
N TYR A 116 7.19 -4.71 21.27
CA TYR A 116 7.29 -6.00 20.61
C TYR A 116 8.37 -6.82 21.30
N ASP A 117 8.06 -8.08 21.60
CA ASP A 117 8.96 -9.02 22.29
C ASP A 117 9.66 -8.45 23.55
N GLY A 118 8.93 -7.68 24.35
CA GLY A 118 9.44 -7.06 25.57
C GLY A 118 10.22 -5.75 25.37
N ALA A 119 10.69 -5.49 24.14
CA ALA A 119 11.37 -4.28 23.73
C ALA A 119 10.40 -3.17 23.27
N ALA A 120 10.86 -1.93 23.29
CA ALA A 120 10.15 -0.74 22.83
C ALA A 120 10.81 -0.17 21.57
N TYR A 121 9.98 0.32 20.65
CA TYR A 121 10.39 0.84 19.36
C TYR A 121 9.56 2.06 18.96
N LEU A 122 10.21 3.06 18.36
CA LEU A 122 9.54 4.11 17.61
C LEU A 122 9.51 3.69 16.14
N ILE A 123 8.30 3.63 15.56
CA ILE A 123 8.12 3.17 14.18
C ILE A 123 7.39 4.26 13.39
N GLY A 124 8.02 4.70 12.30
CA GLY A 124 7.46 5.69 11.38
C GLY A 124 7.36 5.16 9.96
N LEU A 125 6.24 5.44 9.30
CA LEU A 125 6.04 5.22 7.87
C LEU A 125 5.93 6.56 7.16
N THR A 126 6.66 6.73 6.07
CA THR A 126 6.59 7.92 5.22
C THR A 126 6.31 7.48 3.80
N TYR A 127 5.20 7.99 3.24
CA TYR A 127 4.82 7.78 1.86
C TYR A 127 5.39 8.92 1.03
N ARG A 128 6.15 8.61 -0.01
CA ARG A 128 6.60 9.63 -0.97
C ARG A 128 5.44 9.97 -1.89
N ASP A 129 5.21 11.27 -2.04
CA ASP A 129 4.13 11.91 -2.80
C ASP A 129 3.37 10.97 -3.73
N GLN A 130 2.20 10.56 -3.27
CA GLN A 130 1.14 10.15 -4.15
C GLN A 130 0.38 11.43 -4.52
N ALA A 131 0.87 12.14 -5.53
CA ALA A 131 0.07 13.17 -6.20
C ALA A 131 -1.31 12.61 -6.66
N ASP A 132 -1.46 11.28 -6.70
CA ASP A 132 -2.67 10.54 -7.08
C ASP A 132 -3.56 10.09 -5.89
N HIS A 133 -3.27 10.50 -4.64
CA HIS A 133 -4.21 10.24 -3.51
C HIS A 133 -5.30 11.33 -3.36
N GLN A 134 -5.33 12.33 -4.25
CA GLN A 134 -6.45 13.27 -4.33
C GLN A 134 -7.67 12.71 -5.08
N ASP A 135 -7.48 11.72 -5.96
CA ASP A 135 -8.59 11.16 -6.76
C ASP A 135 -9.58 10.30 -5.94
N HIS A 136 -9.27 9.96 -4.69
CA HIS A 136 -10.17 9.12 -3.88
C HIS A 136 -11.21 9.89 -3.04
N HIS A 137 -11.19 11.24 -3.12
CA HIS A 137 -12.19 12.10 -2.48
C HIS A 137 -13.09 12.86 -3.47
N GLU A 138 -12.81 12.84 -4.77
CA GLU A 138 -13.65 13.53 -5.76
C GLU A 138 -14.92 12.73 -6.15
N ASP A 139 -14.94 11.41 -5.96
CA ASP A 139 -16.13 10.58 -6.26
C ASP A 139 -17.21 10.56 -5.15
N LEU A 140 -16.97 11.19 -4.00
CA LEU A 140 -17.97 11.33 -2.93
C LEU A 140 -18.61 12.73 -2.87
N ALA A 141 -18.15 13.68 -3.67
CA ALA A 141 -18.71 15.03 -3.79
C ALA A 141 -19.60 15.21 -5.03
N GLY A 142 -19.96 14.13 -5.72
CA GLY A 142 -20.82 14.14 -6.92
C GLY A 142 -22.31 13.94 -6.67
N ASN A 143 -22.79 13.97 -5.41
CA ASN A 143 -24.21 13.71 -5.09
C ASN A 143 -24.90 14.85 -4.31
N GLU A 144 -24.49 16.10 -4.49
CA GLU A 144 -25.21 17.29 -4.02
C GLU A 144 -24.82 18.40 -5.01
N THR A 145 -25.60 18.88 -5.97
CA THR A 145 -26.90 19.60 -5.91
C THR A 145 -27.25 19.84 -7.40
N ASP A 146 -28.47 19.67 -7.90
CA ASP A 146 -29.45 20.75 -8.07
C ASP A 146 -30.76 20.15 -8.62
N ASP A 147 -31.84 20.21 -7.85
CA ASP A 147 -33.21 20.23 -8.38
C ASP A 147 -33.98 21.29 -7.57
N ASP A 148 -33.75 22.55 -7.94
CA ASP A 148 -34.65 23.65 -7.65
C ASP A 148 -35.89 23.47 -8.52
N THR A 149 -37.07 23.15 -7.95
CA THR A 149 -38.39 23.58 -8.47
C THR A 149 -39.48 23.47 -7.38
N GLU A 150 -39.85 24.65 -6.87
CA GLU A 150 -41.19 25.13 -6.49
C GLU A 150 -41.85 24.70 -5.16
N THR A 151 -41.94 25.69 -4.28
CA THR A 151 -42.82 25.76 -3.11
C THR A 151 -44.22 26.20 -3.56
N GLU A 152 -45.22 25.32 -3.52
CA GLU A 152 -46.63 25.71 -3.54
C GLU A 152 -47.28 25.39 -2.18
N THR A 153 -47.67 26.45 -1.47
CA THR A 153 -48.50 26.38 -0.26
C THR A 153 -49.96 26.62 -0.66
N PRO A 154 -50.92 25.73 -0.35
CA PRO A 154 -52.32 26.04 -0.57
C PRO A 154 -52.91 26.81 0.63
N ASN A 155 -53.63 27.88 0.32
CA ASN A 155 -54.68 28.46 1.16
C ASN A 155 -55.97 27.65 1.01
#